data_AF-A0A8S3W111-F1
#
_entry.id   AF-A0A8S3W111-F1
#
_cell.length_a   1.000
_cell.length_b   1.000
_cell.length_c   1.000
_cell.angle_alpha   90.00
_cell.angle_beta   90.00
_cell.angle_gamma   90.00
#
_symmetry.space_group_name_H-M   'P 1'
#
loop_
_entity.id
_entity.type
_entity.pdbx_description
1 polymer ?
#
loop_
_entity_poly.entity_id
_entity_poly.type
_entity_poly.pdbx_seq_one_letter_code
_entity_poly.pdbx_strand_id
1 'polypeptide(L)'
;MHHDIFLGQWVCLIEKVSNRDTKAFIVTPSGKKYYGLFQIPSRWCREGKKGGECNITCESLLDDDIRNDIACALNIFLREGFKYWTQWEIRCKNDNHISKEIYKCPDLMSHKLSPERS
;
A
#
# COMPACT_ATOMS: atom_id res chain seq x y z
N MET A 1 -20.91 3.57 -0.54
CA MET A 1 -19.71 3.09 -1.28
C MET A 1 -19.17 1.90 -0.50
N HIS A 2 -19.05 0.72 -1.10
CA HIS A 2 -18.65 -0.48 -0.36
C HIS A 2 -17.19 -0.34 0.09
N HIS A 3 -17.01 -0.04 1.38
CA HIS A 3 -15.71 0.13 2.05
C HIS A 3 -14.76 -1.06 1.81
N ASP A 4 -15.34 -2.25 1.68
CA ASP A 4 -14.68 -3.52 1.36
C ASP A 4 -13.89 -3.48 0.05
N ILE A 5 -14.42 -2.84 -1.01
CA ILE A 5 -13.73 -2.78 -2.32
C ILE A 5 -12.49 -1.90 -2.21
N PHE A 6 -12.58 -0.78 -1.47
CA PHE A 6 -11.47 0.15 -1.32
C PHE A 6 -10.31 -0.46 -0.53
N LEU A 7 -10.61 -1.15 0.58
CA LEU A 7 -9.59 -1.85 1.35
C LEU A 7 -8.93 -2.97 0.54
N GLY A 8 -9.72 -3.72 -0.23
CA GLY A 8 -9.19 -4.75 -1.11
C GLY A 8 -8.19 -4.20 -2.14
N GLN A 9 -8.40 -3.00 -2.68
CA GLN A 9 -7.45 -2.40 -3.62
C GLN A 9 -6.07 -2.16 -3.00
N TRP A 10 -6.03 -1.73 -1.73
CA TRP A 10 -4.79 -1.60 -0.97
C TRP A 10 -4.12 -2.95 -0.70
N VAL A 11 -4.90 -3.98 -0.36
CA VAL A 11 -4.37 -5.34 -0.16
C VAL A 11 -3.79 -5.91 -1.46
N CYS A 12 -4.49 -5.74 -2.58
CA CYS A 12 -3.98 -6.14 -3.90
C CYS A 12 -2.69 -5.39 -4.25
N LEU A 13 -2.63 -4.08 -4.00
CA LEU A 13 -1.44 -3.28 -4.24
C LEU A 13 -0.22 -3.89 -3.54
N ILE A 14 -0.27 -4.08 -2.22
CA ILE A 14 0.87 -4.56 -1.42
C ILE A 14 1.27 -6.00 -1.78
N GLU A 15 0.32 -6.85 -2.19
CA GLU A 15 0.65 -8.16 -2.73
C GLU A 15 1.47 -8.07 -4.02
N LYS A 16 1.07 -7.19 -4.95
CA LYS A 16 1.68 -7.16 -6.29
C LYS A 16 2.98 -6.38 -6.33
N VAL A 17 3.18 -5.41 -5.45
CA VAL A 17 4.40 -4.58 -5.46
C VAL A 17 5.49 -5.11 -4.54
N SER A 18 5.15 -5.69 -3.39
CA SER A 18 6.12 -6.11 -2.38
C SER A 18 5.94 -7.54 -1.88
N ASN A 19 4.89 -8.26 -2.33
CA ASN A 19 4.49 -9.53 -1.74
C ASN A 19 4.26 -9.43 -0.22
N ARG A 20 3.70 -8.30 0.22
CA ARG A 20 3.43 -7.98 1.64
C ARG A 20 4.69 -7.89 2.53
N ASP A 21 5.87 -7.77 1.95
CA ASP A 21 7.13 -7.63 2.68
C ASP A 21 7.40 -6.15 3.00
N THR A 22 7.39 -5.81 4.28
CA THR A 22 7.72 -4.47 4.80
C THR A 22 9.16 -4.08 4.51
N LYS A 23 10.05 -5.04 4.29
CA LYS A 23 11.49 -4.84 4.05
C LYS A 23 11.84 -4.88 2.56
N ALA A 24 10.84 -4.96 1.69
CA ALA A 24 11.03 -5.02 0.24
C ALA A 24 11.76 -3.78 -0.27
N PHE A 25 12.92 -3.99 -0.90
CA PHE A 25 13.71 -2.93 -1.50
C PHE A 25 14.10 -3.31 -2.93
N ILE A 26 13.67 -2.48 -3.89
CA ILE A 26 13.92 -2.71 -5.32
C ILE A 26 14.76 -1.58 -5.89
N VAL A 27 15.79 -1.93 -6.64
CA VAL A 27 16.57 -1.02 -7.47
C VAL A 27 16.39 -1.41 -8.93
N THR A 28 15.83 -0.52 -9.73
CA THR A 28 15.67 -0.75 -11.18
C THR A 28 17.00 -0.64 -11.91
N PRO A 29 17.13 -1.16 -13.14
CA PRO A 29 18.34 -0.99 -13.95
C PRO A 29 18.72 0.48 -14.19
N SER A 30 17.74 1.39 -14.15
CA SER A 30 17.96 2.84 -14.24
C SER A 30 18.45 3.51 -12.94
N GLY A 31 18.63 2.73 -11.87
CA GLY A 31 19.04 3.22 -10.54
C GLY A 31 17.90 3.80 -9.69
N LYS A 32 16.65 3.81 -10.18
CA LYS A 32 15.50 4.21 -9.34
C LYS A 32 15.29 3.19 -8.22
N LYS A 33 15.13 3.71 -7.01
CA LYS A 33 14.95 2.92 -5.78
C LYS A 33 13.52 3.04 -5.27
N TYR A 34 12.98 1.92 -4.79
CA TYR A 34 11.63 1.78 -4.26
C TYR A 34 11.69 1.06 -2.91
N TYR A 35 10.93 1.54 -1.94
CA TYR A 35 11.04 1.13 -0.54
C TYR A 35 9.70 0.63 0.00
N GLY A 36 9.78 -0.46 0.74
CA GLY A 36 8.75 -0.86 1.69
C GLY A 36 7.53 -1.51 1.08
N LEU A 37 6.53 -1.65 1.94
CA LEU A 37 5.30 -2.37 1.67
C LEU A 37 4.57 -1.85 0.42
N PHE A 38 4.60 -0.54 0.19
CA PHE A 38 3.94 0.12 -0.95
C PHE A 38 4.89 0.42 -2.12
N GLN A 39 6.16 0.00 -2.06
CA GLN A 39 7.18 0.33 -3.06
C GLN A 39 7.20 1.83 -3.39
N ILE A 40 7.38 2.66 -2.37
CA ILE A 40 7.40 4.12 -2.50
C ILE A 40 8.73 4.56 -3.11
N PRO A 41 8.78 5.35 -4.18
CA PRO A 41 10.04 5.80 -4.78
C PRO A 41 10.71 6.93 -3.98
N SER A 42 12.04 7.07 -4.16
CA SER A 42 12.88 8.08 -3.50
C SER A 42 12.51 9.56 -3.70
N ARG A 43 11.47 9.89 -4.50
CA ARG A 43 10.92 11.26 -4.53
C ARG A 43 10.15 11.62 -3.25
N TRP A 44 9.58 10.60 -2.59
CA TRP A 44 8.71 10.79 -1.42
C TRP A 44 9.45 10.72 -0.10
N CYS A 45 10.65 10.14 -0.09
CA CYS A 45 11.51 10.01 1.07
C CYS A 45 12.94 10.50 0.74
N ARG A 46 13.87 10.47 1.70
CA ARG A 46 15.29 10.69 1.43
C ARG A 46 16.15 9.71 2.24
N GLU A 47 17.21 9.18 1.64
CA GLU A 47 18.14 8.27 2.32
C GLU A 47 19.02 9.05 3.33
N GLY A 48 19.27 8.43 4.49
CA GLY A 48 20.13 8.95 5.55
C GLY A 48 19.61 10.18 6.33
N LYS A 49 18.57 10.86 5.85
CA LYS A 49 17.91 11.98 6.55
C LYS A 49 16.48 12.20 6.05
N LYS A 50 15.65 12.84 6.87
CA LYS A 50 14.29 13.23 6.47
C LYS A 50 14.30 14.12 5.22
N GLY A 51 13.36 13.87 4.32
CA GLY A 51 13.19 14.65 3.11
C GLY A 51 12.18 14.01 2.15
N GLY A 52 12.19 14.47 0.91
CA GLY A 52 11.15 14.11 -0.07
C GLY A 52 9.79 14.71 0.30
N GLU A 53 8.78 14.40 -0.50
CA GLU A 53 7.44 14.97 -0.34
C GLU A 53 6.71 14.50 0.94
N CYS A 54 7.08 13.35 1.51
CA CYS A 54 6.54 12.88 2.80
C CYS A 54 7.40 13.31 4.00
N ASN A 55 8.56 13.95 3.78
CA ASN A 55 9.48 14.41 4.83
C ASN A 55 9.91 13.29 5.82
N ILE A 56 10.26 12.12 5.29
CA ILE A 56 10.69 10.93 6.06
C ILE A 56 12.03 10.39 5.54
N THR A 57 12.68 9.55 6.34
CA THR A 57 13.83 8.75 5.88
C THR A 57 13.33 7.58 5.06
N CYS A 58 14.01 7.23 3.96
CA CYS A 58 13.60 6.07 3.15
C CYS A 58 13.74 4.75 3.94
N GLU A 59 14.66 4.70 4.90
CA GLU A 59 14.88 3.57 5.79
C GLU A 59 13.70 3.34 6.74
N SER A 60 12.94 4.39 7.09
CA SER A 60 11.74 4.22 7.91
C SER A 60 10.60 3.52 7.19
N LEU A 61 10.68 3.38 5.86
CA LEU A 61 9.74 2.58 5.06
C LEU A 61 10.12 1.09 5.00
N LEU A 62 11.22 0.70 5.65
CA LEU A 62 11.75 -0.66 5.63
C LEU A 62 11.70 -1.32 7.01
N ASP A 63 10.89 -0.79 7.93
CA ASP A 63 10.66 -1.37 9.24
C ASP A 63 9.27 -2.00 9.32
N ASP A 64 8.97 -2.68 10.44
CA ASP A 64 7.71 -3.40 10.61
C ASP A 64 6.55 -2.47 11.05
N ASP A 65 6.83 -1.19 11.36
CA ASP A 65 5.86 -0.18 11.75
C ASP A 65 5.38 0.64 10.54
N ILE A 66 4.29 0.19 9.93
CA ILE A 66 3.78 0.76 8.67
C ILE A 66 3.02 2.09 8.82
N ARG A 67 3.05 2.78 9.97
CA ARG A 67 2.25 4.00 10.19
C ARG A 67 2.64 5.15 9.27
N ASN A 68 3.95 5.39 9.16
CA ASN A 68 4.55 6.35 8.23
C ASN A 68 4.39 5.91 6.76
N ASP A 69 4.52 4.61 6.47
CA ASP A 69 4.25 4.03 5.15
C ASP A 69 2.83 4.35 4.68
N ILE A 70 1.83 4.06 5.52
CA ILE A 70 0.42 4.32 5.24
C ILE A 70 0.21 5.82 5.03
N ALA A 71 0.71 6.67 5.93
CA ALA A 71 0.56 8.11 5.80
C ALA A 71 1.15 8.65 4.48
N CYS A 72 2.33 8.15 4.10
CA CYS A 72 2.96 8.53 2.85
C CYS A 72 2.19 7.99 1.64
N ALA A 73 1.83 6.70 1.60
CA ALA A 73 1.05 6.09 0.53
C ALA A 73 -0.31 6.74 0.33
N LEU A 74 -0.99 7.15 1.41
CA LEU A 74 -2.23 7.92 1.33
C LEU A 74 -2.01 9.29 0.68
N ASN A 75 -0.91 9.99 0.98
CA ASN A 75 -0.58 11.25 0.30
C ASN A 75 -0.37 11.04 -1.20
N ILE A 76 0.29 9.94 -1.61
CA ILE A 76 0.43 9.57 -3.02
C ILE A 76 -0.95 9.34 -3.64
N PHE A 77 -1.78 8.51 -3.00
CA PHE A 77 -3.12 8.16 -3.50
C PHE A 77 -4.02 9.39 -3.65
N LEU A 78 -4.00 10.31 -2.68
CA LEU A 78 -4.79 11.54 -2.75
C LEU A 78 -4.37 12.44 -3.92
N ARG A 79 -3.10 12.41 -4.32
CA ARG A 79 -2.56 13.23 -5.42
C ARG A 79 -2.68 12.56 -6.80
N GLU A 80 -2.40 11.26 -6.86
CA GLU A 80 -2.15 10.54 -8.11
C GLU A 80 -3.17 9.43 -8.36
N GLY A 81 -3.88 8.99 -7.32
CA GLY A 81 -4.71 7.79 -7.31
C GLY A 81 -3.87 6.51 -7.38
N PHE A 82 -4.56 5.36 -7.37
CA PHE A 82 -3.90 4.05 -7.44
C PHE A 82 -3.11 3.80 -8.75
N LYS A 83 -3.45 4.51 -9.84
CA LYS A 83 -2.72 4.44 -11.13
C LYS A 83 -1.24 4.81 -11.01
N TYR A 84 -0.84 5.47 -9.92
CA TYR A 84 0.56 5.76 -9.63
C TYR A 84 1.42 4.48 -9.58
N TRP A 85 0.84 3.38 -9.10
CA TRP A 85 1.50 2.08 -9.04
C TRP A 85 1.17 1.27 -10.30
N THR A 86 2.11 1.21 -11.25
CA THR A 86 1.91 0.50 -12.52
C THR A 86 1.51 -0.97 -12.34
N GLN A 87 2.07 -1.66 -11.34
CA GLN A 87 1.70 -3.06 -11.05
C GLN A 87 0.24 -3.18 -10.58
N TRP A 88 -0.25 -2.22 -9.80
CA TRP A 88 -1.66 -2.18 -9.43
C TRP A 88 -2.55 -1.93 -10.64
N GLU A 89 -2.15 -1.03 -11.55
CA GLU A 89 -2.96 -0.76 -12.75
C GLU A 89 -3.10 -2.01 -13.63
N ILE A 90 -2.02 -2.77 -13.78
CA ILE A 90 -2.00 -3.99 -14.59
C ILE A 90 -2.77 -5.14 -13.93
N ARG A 91 -2.69 -5.27 -12.59
CA ARG A 91 -3.11 -6.48 -11.89
C ARG A 91 -4.34 -6.34 -11.00
N CYS A 92 -4.74 -5.12 -10.64
CA CYS A 92 -5.76 -4.86 -9.61
C CYS A 92 -6.96 -4.03 -10.10
N LYS A 93 -6.75 -3.04 -10.98
CA LYS A 93 -7.76 -2.04 -11.37
C LYS A 93 -9.14 -2.60 -11.76
N ASN A 94 -9.16 -3.74 -12.45
CA ASN A 94 -10.38 -4.42 -12.92
C ASN A 94 -10.53 -5.84 -12.35
N ASP A 95 -9.84 -6.15 -11.25
CA ASP A 95 -9.93 -7.47 -10.64
C ASP A 95 -11.14 -7.56 -9.70
N ASN A 96 -12.17 -8.25 -10.17
CA ASN A 96 -13.40 -8.51 -9.42
C ASN A 96 -13.20 -9.46 -8.22
N HIS A 97 -12.04 -10.13 -8.12
CA HIS A 97 -11.73 -11.09 -7.05
C HIS A 97 -11.04 -10.45 -5.84
N ILE A 98 -10.65 -9.17 -5.92
CA ILE A 98 -9.98 -8.43 -4.84
C ILE A 98 -10.73 -8.51 -3.51
N SER A 99 -12.06 -8.49 -3.55
CA SER A 99 -12.90 -8.60 -2.35
C SER A 99 -12.79 -9.96 -1.63
N LYS A 100 -12.36 -11.02 -2.31
CA LYS A 100 -12.27 -12.36 -1.71
C LYS A 100 -11.09 -12.51 -0.76
N GLU A 101 -10.01 -11.76 -0.99
CA GLU A 101 -8.81 -11.84 -0.15
C GLU A 101 -9.03 -11.22 1.23
N ILE A 102 -9.75 -10.09 1.31
CA ILE A 102 -10.06 -9.43 2.59
C ILE A 102 -11.00 -10.26 3.47
N TYR A 103 -11.81 -11.14 2.88
CA TYR A 103 -12.71 -12.03 3.63
C TYR A 103 -11.98 -13.20 4.30
N LYS A 104 -10.68 -13.37 4.05
CA LYS A 104 -9.84 -14.29 4.82
C LYS A 104 -9.41 -13.71 6.18
N CYS A 105 -9.61 -12.40 6.41
CA CYS A 105 -9.32 -11.76 7.69
C CYS A 105 -10.47 -12.02 8.68
N PRO A 106 -10.24 -12.78 9.77
CA PRO A 106 -11.30 -13.13 10.74
C PRO A 106 -11.97 -11.90 11.36
N ASP A 107 -11.19 -10.85 11.59
CA ASP A 107 -11.68 -9.60 12.21
C ASP A 107 -12.66 -8.84 11.31
N LEU A 108 -12.56 -8.98 9.98
CA LEU A 108 -13.51 -8.39 9.05
C LEU A 108 -14.77 -9.24 8.89
N MET A 109 -14.70 -10.53 9.23
CA MET A 109 -15.84 -11.45 9.22
C MET A 109 -16.75 -11.28 10.44
N SER A 110 -16.19 -10.99 11.60
CA SER A 110 -16.96 -10.78 12.84
C SER A 110 -17.90 -9.57 12.75
N HIS A 111 -17.49 -8.50 12.05
CA HIS A 111 -18.30 -7.29 11.84
C HIS A 111 -19.48 -7.46 10.87
N LYS A 112 -19.45 -8.46 9.98
CA LYS A 112 -20.62 -8.79 9.12
C LYS A 112 -21.67 -9.66 9.82
N LEU A 113 -21.27 -10.35 10.90
CA LEU A 113 -22.12 -11.28 11.66
C LEU A 113 -22.82 -10.63 12.86
N SER A 114 -22.44 -9.41 13.26
CA SER A 114 -23.25 -8.62 14.18
C SER A 114 -24.50 -8.12 13.43
N PRO A 115 -25.72 -8.57 13.79
CA PRO A 115 -26.93 -7.96 13.25
C PRO A 115 -26.91 -6.48 13.64
N GLU A 116 -27.36 -5.61 12.74
CA GLU A 116 -27.57 -4.19 13.03
C GLU A 116 -28.32 -4.07 14.36
N ARG A 117 -27.63 -3.55 15.38
CA ARG A 117 -28.21 -3.32 16.70
C ARG A 117 -29.06 -2.05 16.59
N SER A 118 -30.36 -2.27 16.36
CA SER A 118 -31.54 -1.44 16.67
C SER A 118 -31.56 0.01 16.22
#